data_AF-A0A413WQW7-F1
#
_entry.id   AF-A0A413WQW7-F1
#
_cell.length_a   1.000
_cell.length_b   1.000
_cell.length_c   1.000
_cell.angle_alpha   90.00
_cell.angle_beta   90.00
_cell.angle_gamma   90.00
#
_symmetry.space_group_name_H-M   'P 1'
#
loop_
_entity.id
_entity.type
_entity.pdbx_description
1 polymer ?
#
loop_
_entity_poly.entity_id
_entity_poly.type
_entity_poly.pdbx_seq_one_letter_code
_entity_poly.pdbx_strand_id
1 'polypeptide(L)'
;MVFWVVTFIVFFKGAFDMWREWRATRQRSVLYFFIVLLLTWFWFNPYQLTALHPFVLMAYYWNRNHRMRNLMLVLVLVPFFIQLWLMARSM
;
A
#
# COMPACT_ATOMS: atom_id res chain seq x y z
N MET A 1 -4.11 3.42 -20.75
CA MET A 1 -5.09 2.41 -20.29
C MET A 1 -4.42 1.15 -19.76
N VAL A 2 -3.50 0.51 -20.49
CA VAL A 2 -2.84 -0.75 -20.05
C VAL A 2 -2.18 -0.62 -18.67
N PHE A 3 -1.45 0.48 -18.42
CA PHE A 3 -0.85 0.75 -17.12
C PHE A 3 -1.89 0.71 -15.98
N TRP A 4 -3.00 1.44 -16.12
CA TRP A 4 -4.09 1.48 -15.14
C TRP A 4 -4.67 0.10 -14.82
N VAL A 5 -4.84 -0.74 -15.84
CA VAL A 5 -5.32 -2.11 -15.68
C VAL A 5 -4.31 -2.96 -14.90
N VAL A 6 -3.01 -2.83 -15.21
CA VAL A 6 -1.96 -3.56 -14.49
C VAL A 6 -1.87 -3.11 -13.04
N THR A 7 -1.88 -1.79 -12.79
CA THR A 7 -1.89 -1.20 -11.44
C THR A 7 -3.08 -1.71 -10.62
N PHE A 8 -4.27 -1.72 -11.22
CA PHE A 8 -5.50 -2.22 -10.60
C PHE A 8 -5.36 -3.71 -10.25
N ILE A 9 -4.96 -4.56 -11.18
CA ILE A 9 -4.79 -6.00 -10.95
C ILE A 9 -3.78 -6.26 -9.83
N VAL A 10 -2.63 -5.59 -9.86
CA VAL A 10 -1.57 -5.76 -8.85
C VAL A 10 -2.05 -5.32 -7.47
N PHE A 11 -2.76 -4.19 -7.39
CA PHE A 11 -3.31 -3.67 -6.15
C PHE A 11 -4.30 -4.66 -5.51
N PHE A 12 -5.32 -5.09 -6.26
CA PHE A 12 -6.35 -6.01 -5.75
C PHE A 12 -5.78 -7.39 -5.42
N LYS A 13 -4.80 -7.86 -6.20
CA LYS A 13 -4.09 -9.08 -5.87
C LYS A 13 -3.36 -8.97 -4.53
N GLY A 14 -2.61 -7.90 -4.30
CA GLY A 14 -1.91 -7.70 -3.03
C GLY A 14 -2.86 -7.54 -1.85
N ALA A 15 -3.99 -6.85 -2.04
CA ALA A 15 -5.04 -6.76 -1.03
C ALA A 15 -5.62 -8.15 -0.67
N PHE A 16 -5.86 -9.00 -1.68
CA PHE A 16 -6.32 -10.38 -1.46
C PHE A 16 -5.26 -11.23 -0.74
N ASP A 17 -3.99 -11.11 -1.11
CA ASP A 17 -2.88 -11.82 -0.46
C ASP A 17 -2.75 -11.40 1.02
N MET A 18 -2.84 -10.10 1.33
CA MET A 18 -2.87 -9.56 2.69
C MET A 18 -4.06 -10.12 3.50
N TRP A 19 -5.25 -10.13 2.91
CA TRP A 19 -6.44 -10.68 3.56
C TRP A 19 -6.28 -12.18 3.88
N ARG A 20 -5.71 -12.93 2.94
CA ARG A 20 -5.43 -14.36 3.13
C ARG A 20 -4.42 -14.59 4.25
N GLU A 21 -3.33 -13.82 4.27
CA GLU A 21 -2.30 -13.88 5.31
C GLU A 21 -2.87 -13.50 6.68
N TRP A 22 -3.72 -12.48 6.75
CA TRP A 22 -4.41 -12.11 7.98
C TRP A 22 -5.33 -13.22 8.49
N ARG A 23 -6.14 -13.85 7.61
CA ARG A 23 -7.00 -14.97 8.02
C ARG A 23 -6.20 -16.16 8.55
N ALA A 24 -5.03 -16.43 7.96
CA ALA A 24 -4.18 -17.54 8.37
C ALA A 24 -3.41 -17.26 9.68
N THR A 25 -2.87 -16.06 9.85
CA THR A 25 -1.95 -15.75 10.95
C THR A 25 -2.60 -14.96 12.09
N ARG A 26 -3.76 -14.33 11.83
CA ARG A 26 -4.43 -13.34 12.71
C ARG A 26 -3.52 -12.19 13.16
N GLN A 27 -2.43 -11.90 12.43
CA GLN A 27 -1.51 -10.82 12.77
C GLN A 27 -2.16 -9.45 12.56
N ARG A 28 -2.23 -8.64 13.62
CA ARG A 28 -2.83 -7.29 13.58
C ARG A 28 -2.08 -6.34 12.64
N SER A 29 -0.76 -6.47 12.55
CA SER A 29 0.07 -5.67 11.64
C SER A 29 -0.37 -5.81 10.18
N VAL A 30 -0.64 -7.04 9.72
CA VAL A 30 -1.13 -7.31 8.36
C VAL A 30 -2.49 -6.64 8.12
N LEU A 31 -3.38 -6.69 9.12
CA LEU A 31 -4.68 -6.02 9.03
C LEU A 31 -4.55 -4.50 8.91
N TYR A 32 -3.66 -3.88 9.71
CA TYR A 32 -3.41 -2.44 9.61
C TYR A 32 -2.86 -2.06 8.23
N PHE A 33 -1.93 -2.86 7.68
CA PHE A 33 -1.43 -2.62 6.33
C PHE A 33 -2.49 -2.78 5.25
N PHE A 34 -3.36 -3.78 5.38
CA PHE A 34 -4.49 -3.96 4.48
C PHE A 34 -5.45 -2.77 4.50
N ILE A 35 -5.78 -2.26 5.70
CA ILE A 35 -6.64 -1.09 5.85
C ILE A 35 -5.98 0.15 5.24
N VAL A 36 -4.69 0.40 5.53
CA VAL A 36 -3.94 1.52 4.96
C VAL A 36 -3.90 1.42 3.43
N LEU A 37 -3.64 0.22 2.88
CA LEU A 37 -3.61 -0.02 1.45
C LEU A 37 -4.96 0.37 0.81
N LEU A 38 -6.08 -0.10 1.37
CA LEU A 38 -7.43 0.25 0.89
C LEU A 38 -7.67 1.76 0.97
N LEU A 39 -7.41 2.36 2.14
CA LEU A 39 -7.60 3.81 2.34
C LEU A 39 -6.80 4.61 1.31
N THR A 40 -5.54 4.25 1.05
CA THR A 40 -4.72 4.97 0.06
C THR A 40 -5.26 4.88 -1.36
N TRP A 41 -5.92 3.78 -1.74
CA TRP A 41 -6.55 3.69 -3.06
C TRP A 41 -7.74 4.64 -3.22
N PHE A 42 -8.53 4.84 -2.15
CA PHE A 42 -9.70 5.73 -2.18
C PHE A 42 -9.34 7.19 -1.87
N TRP A 43 -8.27 7.43 -1.12
CA TRP A 43 -7.85 8.76 -0.70
C TRP A 43 -7.02 9.49 -1.77
N PHE A 44 -6.19 8.77 -2.52
CA PHE A 44 -5.44 9.36 -3.60
C PHE A 44 -6.28 9.38 -4.87
N ASN A 45 -6.43 10.58 -5.45
CA ASN A 45 -7.00 10.74 -6.77
C ASN A 45 -6.14 9.89 -7.74
N PRO A 46 -6.72 8.96 -8.54
CA PRO A 46 -5.93 8.12 -9.43
C PRO A 46 -4.97 8.93 -10.30
N TYR A 47 -5.31 10.17 -10.68
CA TYR A 47 -4.39 10.99 -11.47
C TYR A 47 -3.09 11.41 -10.75
N GLN A 48 -2.99 11.27 -9.42
CA GLN A 48 -1.76 11.46 -8.62
C GLN A 48 -0.94 10.16 -8.50
N LEU A 49 -0.56 9.62 -9.66
CA LEU A 49 0.16 8.35 -9.85
C LEU A 49 1.43 8.18 -9.01
N THR A 50 2.15 9.27 -8.73
CA THR A 50 3.37 9.25 -7.92
C THR A 50 3.12 8.81 -6.48
N ALA A 51 1.93 9.11 -5.93
CA ALA A 51 1.56 8.71 -4.57
C ALA A 51 1.09 7.26 -4.47
N LEU A 52 0.50 6.70 -5.55
CA LEU A 52 -0.02 5.32 -5.59
C LEU A 52 1.05 4.27 -5.90
N HIS A 53 2.12 4.64 -6.61
CA HIS A 53 3.18 3.73 -7.05
C HIS A 53 3.83 2.91 -5.91
N PRO A 54 4.16 3.50 -4.75
CA PRO A 54 4.74 2.78 -3.63
C PRO A 54 3.81 1.71 -3.05
N PHE A 55 2.50 2.00 -2.98
CA PHE A 55 1.48 1.08 -2.48
C PHE A 55 1.25 -0.10 -3.42
N VAL A 56 1.29 0.14 -4.72
CA VAL A 56 1.16 -0.90 -5.75
C VAL A 56 2.40 -1.81 -5.76
N LEU A 57 3.60 -1.24 -5.59
CA LEU A 57 4.82 -2.02 -5.43
C LEU A 57 4.80 -2.83 -4.13
N MET A 58 4.32 -2.24 -3.03
CA MET A 58 4.13 -2.94 -1.76
C MET A 58 3.16 -4.13 -1.90
N ALA A 59 2.02 -3.93 -2.58
CA ALA A 59 1.07 -4.99 -2.92
C ALA A 59 1.71 -6.09 -3.78
N TYR A 60 2.54 -5.72 -4.76
CA TYR A 60 3.26 -6.67 -5.62
C TYR A 60 4.26 -7.54 -4.86
N TYR A 61 5.05 -6.94 -3.97
CA TYR A 61 6.10 -7.64 -3.23
C TYR A 61 5.59 -8.36 -1.99
N TRP A 62 4.35 -8.11 -1.57
CA TRP A 62 3.75 -8.61 -0.33
C TRP A 62 3.97 -10.12 -0.12
N ASN A 63 3.70 -10.91 -1.15
CA ASN A 63 3.81 -12.37 -1.12
C ASN A 63 4.93 -12.92 -2.02
N ARG A 64 5.83 -12.06 -2.52
CA ARG A 64 6.95 -12.46 -3.38
C ARG A 64 8.29 -12.46 -2.65
N ASN A 65 8.55 -11.47 -1.80
CA ASN A 65 9.84 -11.35 -1.13
C ASN A 65 9.70 -10.52 0.16
N HIS A 66 9.93 -11.15 1.32
CA HIS A 66 9.84 -10.50 2.63
C HIS A 66 10.78 -9.30 2.80
N ARG A 67 11.98 -9.33 2.21
CA ARG A 67 12.94 -8.21 2.29
C ARG A 67 12.43 -7.00 1.50
N MET A 68 11.96 -7.25 0.27
CA MET A 68 11.39 -6.19 -0.57
C MET A 68 10.08 -5.67 0.03
N ARG A 69 9.25 -6.53 0.63
CA ARG A 69 8.06 -6.11 1.40
C ARG A 69 8.44 -5.12 2.49
N ASN A 70 9.42 -5.44 3.33
CA ASN A 70 9.84 -4.56 4.43
C ASN A 70 10.48 -3.26 3.92
N LEU A 71 11.29 -3.31 2.86
CA LEU A 71 11.82 -2.11 2.22
C LEU A 71 10.70 -1.21 1.69
N MET A 72 9.73 -1.78 0.98
CA MET A 72 8.59 -1.02 0.46
C MET A 72 7.72 -0.47 1.59
N LEU A 73 7.54 -1.21 2.68
CA LEU A 73 6.85 -0.72 3.88
C LEU A 73 7.51 0.55 4.44
N VAL A 74 8.84 0.56 4.58
CA VAL A 74 9.59 1.74 5.03
C VAL A 74 9.46 2.88 4.02
N LEU A 75 9.66 2.58 2.73
CA LEU A 75 9.57 3.56 1.65
C LEU A 75 8.16 4.15 1.46
N VAL A 76 7.11 3.48 1.92
CA VAL A 76 5.73 3.95 1.88
C VAL A 76 5.38 4.71 3.16
N LEU A 77 5.66 4.13 4.33
CA LEU A 77 5.29 4.69 5.62
C LEU A 77 6.03 6.00 5.90
N VAL A 78 7.33 6.07 5.63
CA VAL A 78 8.14 7.25 5.91
C VAL A 78 7.62 8.49 5.17
N PRO A 79 7.48 8.51 3.84
CA PRO A 79 6.93 9.68 3.14
C PRO A 79 5.46 9.93 3.48
N PHE A 80 4.65 8.89 3.75
CA PHE A 80 3.27 9.07 4.20
C PHE A 80 3.20 9.85 5.52
N PHE A 81 3.98 9.45 6.54
CA PHE A 81 4.03 10.16 7.82
C PHE A 81 4.66 11.55 7.70
N ILE A 82 5.65 11.74 6.82
CA ILE A 82 6.21 13.07 6.53
C ILE A 82 5.13 13.99 5.95
N GLN A 83 4.35 13.53 4.96
CA GLN A 83 3.26 14.31 4.38
C GLN A 83 2.16 14.62 5.40
N LEU A 84 1.79 13.64 6.23
CA LEU A 84 0.79 13.81 7.28
C LEU A 84 1.25 14.84 8.32
N TRP A 85 2.53 14.82 8.70
CA TRP A 85 3.14 15.81 9.59
C TRP A 85 3.17 17.22 8.98
N LEU A 86 3.51 17.34 7.69
CA LEU A 86 3.49 18.62 6.98
C LEU A 86 2.08 19.20 6.88
N MET A 87 1.07 18.37 6.56
CA MET A 87 -0.33 18.80 6.54
C MET A 87 -0.80 19.25 7.93
N ALA A 88 -0.48 18.49 8.98
CA ALA A 88 -0.84 18.83 10.35
C ALA A 88 -0.17 20.13 10.85
N ARG A 89 0.98 20.51 10.29
CA ARG A 89 1.65 21.80 10.59
C ARG A 89 1.04 22.99 9.85
N SER A 90 0.38 22.75 8.72
CA SER A 90 -0.23 23.80 7.88
C SER A 90 -1.69 24.10 8.23
N MET A 91 -2.28 23.33 9.15
CA MET A 91 -3.59 23.59 9.76
C MET A 91 -3.42 24.36 11.08
#